data_AF-A0A3D6CCY4-F1
#
_entry.id   AF-A0A3D6CCY4-F1
#
_cell.length_a   1.000
_cell.length_b   1.000
_cell.length_c   1.000
_cell.angle_alpha   90.00
_cell.angle_beta   90.00
_cell.angle_gamma   90.00
#
_symmetry.space_group_name_H-M   'P 1'
#
loop_
_entity.id
_entity.type
_entity.pdbx_description
1 polymer ?
#
loop_
_entity_poly.entity_id
_entity_poly.type
_entity_poly.pdbx_seq_one_letter_code
_entity_poly.pdbx_strand_id
1 'polypeptide(L)'
;MIITFLIILFVQGLNCFLEIGFLANNLETANLRKYRIVGTEMKRKLDKSLIFGKPLTNINFDRLLSDILPKDMDNLYIIGTDGDILYSARKEMEAARLSMSDTFLNEKTPEAYRIFFPLKNRHAIQGNLVLIVSHKKIKIMSCPR
;
A
#
# COMPACT_ATOMS: atom_id res chain seq x y z
N MET A 1 21.06 7.33 -47.71
CA MET A 1 19.68 7.67 -47.29
C MET A 1 18.99 6.52 -46.55
N ILE A 2 18.94 5.30 -47.09
CA ILE A 2 18.23 4.17 -46.46
C ILE A 2 18.75 3.83 -45.05
N ILE A 3 20.08 3.84 -44.87
CA ILE A 3 20.71 3.56 -43.57
C ILE A 3 20.33 4.63 -42.52
N THR A 4 20.31 5.91 -42.92
CA THR A 4 19.92 7.02 -42.06
C THR A 4 18.46 6.91 -41.62
N PHE A 5 17.58 6.50 -42.53
CA PHE A 5 16.16 6.27 -42.24
C PHE A 5 15.95 5.12 -41.24
N LEU A 6 16.69 4.01 -41.40
CA LEU A 6 16.68 2.88 -40.46
C LEU A 6 17.17 3.28 -39.05
N ILE A 7 18.21 4.09 -38.96
CA ILE A 7 18.72 4.60 -37.67
C ILE A 7 17.66 5.48 -36.99
N ILE A 8 16.99 6.36 -37.74
CA ILE A 8 15.93 7.22 -37.20
C ILE A 8 14.76 6.37 -36.66
N LEU A 9 14.31 5.37 -37.42
CA LEU A 9 13.25 4.46 -36.97
C LEU A 9 13.65 3.68 -35.72
N PHE A 10 14.89 3.21 -35.65
CA PHE A 10 15.38 2.48 -34.49
C PHE A 10 15.43 3.38 -33.24
N VAL A 11 15.95 4.60 -33.35
CA VAL A 11 16.01 5.56 -32.24
C VAL A 11 14.60 5.97 -31.79
N GLN A 12 13.67 6.20 -32.70
CA GLN A 12 12.27 6.50 -32.36
C GLN A 12 11.58 5.32 -31.68
N GLY A 13 11.79 4.10 -32.17
CA GLY A 13 11.25 2.89 -31.54
C GLY A 13 11.78 2.69 -30.13
N LEU A 14 13.08 2.93 -29.92
CA LEU A 14 13.70 2.84 -28.60
C LEU A 14 13.15 3.89 -27.63
N ASN A 15 13.00 5.14 -28.08
CA ASN A 15 12.42 6.21 -27.27
C ASN A 15 10.97 5.91 -26.88
N CYS A 16 10.16 5.42 -27.82
CA CYS A 16 8.78 5.03 -27.54
C CYS A 16 8.71 3.89 -26.50
N PHE A 17 9.57 2.88 -26.63
CA PHE A 17 9.64 1.79 -25.67
C PHE A 17 10.04 2.26 -24.26
N LEU A 18 11.03 3.14 -24.18
CA LEU A 18 11.48 3.72 -22.92
C LEU A 18 10.38 4.59 -22.29
N GLU A 19 9.72 5.45 -23.06
CA GLU A 19 8.62 6.29 -22.59
C GLU A 19 7.46 5.46 -22.02
N ILE A 20 7.09 4.36 -22.67
CA ILE A 20 6.05 3.45 -22.16
C ILE A 20 6.49 2.82 -20.83
N GLY A 21 7.75 2.38 -20.73
CA GLY A 21 8.31 1.82 -19.49
C GLY A 21 8.33 2.84 -18.35
N PHE A 22 8.75 4.07 -18.62
CA PHE A 22 8.74 5.17 -17.66
C PHE A 22 7.32 5.55 -17.23
N LEU A 23 6.38 5.60 -18.16
CA LEU A 23 4.98 5.92 -17.86
C LEU A 23 4.36 4.85 -16.95
N ALA A 24 4.56 3.57 -17.27
CA ALA A 24 4.05 2.47 -16.44
C ALA A 24 4.60 2.51 -15.01
N ASN A 25 5.92 2.73 -14.88
CA ASN A 25 6.57 2.84 -13.57
C ASN A 25 6.13 4.07 -12.78
N ASN A 26 5.93 5.20 -13.45
CA ASN A 26 5.44 6.43 -12.82
C ASN A 26 4.01 6.27 -12.32
N LEU A 27 3.13 5.64 -13.09
CA LEU A 27 1.75 5.36 -12.67
C LEU A 27 1.69 4.41 -11.48
N GLU A 28 2.50 3.35 -11.50
CA GLU A 28 2.64 2.43 -10.36
C GLU A 28 3.10 3.17 -9.10
N THR A 29 4.12 4.02 -9.23
CA THR A 29 4.65 4.83 -8.11
C THR A 29 3.61 5.84 -7.61
N ALA A 30 2.85 6.47 -8.50
CA ALA A 30 1.79 7.43 -8.15
C ALA A 30 0.66 6.74 -7.37
N ASN A 31 0.23 5.56 -7.82
CA ASN A 31 -0.77 4.77 -7.12
C ASN A 31 -0.28 4.32 -5.73
N LEU A 32 0.97 3.87 -5.61
CA LEU A 32 1.56 3.55 -4.30
C LEU A 32 1.64 4.77 -3.37
N ARG A 33 1.93 5.97 -3.91
CA ARG A 33 1.90 7.22 -3.11
C ARG A 33 0.50 7.52 -2.56
N LYS A 34 -0.56 7.29 -3.34
CA LYS A 34 -1.95 7.43 -2.87
C LYS A 34 -2.20 6.54 -1.65
N TYR A 35 -1.86 5.25 -1.73
CA TYR A 35 -2.03 4.33 -0.60
C TYR A 35 -1.15 4.72 0.59
N ARG A 36 0.04 5.27 0.35
CA ARG A 36 0.91 5.79 1.41
C ARG A 36 0.26 6.95 2.18
N ILE A 37 -0.36 7.89 1.47
CA ILE A 37 -1.06 9.03 2.08
C ILE A 37 -2.23 8.53 2.92
N VAL A 38 -3.05 7.64 2.35
CA VAL A 38 -4.19 7.05 3.05
C VAL A 38 -3.76 6.30 4.31
N GLY A 39 -2.73 5.46 4.21
CA GLY A 39 -2.19 4.73 5.35
C GLY A 39 -1.60 5.64 6.43
N THR A 40 -1.00 6.77 6.04
CA THR A 40 -0.51 7.79 7.01
C THR A 40 -1.66 8.44 7.77
N GLU A 41 -2.76 8.76 7.10
CA GLU A 41 -3.96 9.32 7.76
C GLU A 41 -4.63 8.30 8.69
N MET A 42 -4.73 7.04 8.28
CA MET A 42 -5.24 5.96 9.11
C MET A 42 -4.36 5.75 10.36
N LYS A 43 -3.04 5.67 10.16
CA LYS A 43 -2.05 5.61 11.24
C LYS A 43 -2.24 6.77 12.21
N ARG A 44 -2.38 7.99 11.71
CA ARG A 44 -2.58 9.20 12.55
C ARG A 44 -3.85 9.10 13.39
N LYS A 45 -4.96 8.61 12.85
CA LYS A 45 -6.21 8.40 13.63
C LYS A 45 -6.04 7.32 14.70
N LEU A 46 -5.34 6.23 14.36
CA LEU A 46 -5.04 5.14 15.29
C LEU A 46 -4.10 5.59 16.42
N ASP A 47 -2.97 6.21 16.09
CA ASP A 47 -2.01 6.77 17.05
C ASP A 47 -2.71 7.74 18.01
N LYS A 48 -3.59 8.63 17.51
CA LYS A 48 -4.40 9.49 18.38
C LYS A 48 -5.25 8.69 19.36
N SER A 49 -5.97 7.68 18.87
CA SER A 49 -6.83 6.84 19.72
C SER A 49 -6.04 6.10 20.80
N LEU A 50 -4.84 5.63 20.46
CA LEU A 50 -3.90 4.98 21.39
C LEU A 50 -3.37 5.95 22.45
N ILE A 51 -3.03 7.19 22.06
CA ILE A 51 -2.56 8.24 23.00
C ILE A 51 -3.62 8.58 24.04
N PHE A 52 -4.91 8.53 23.68
CA PHE A 52 -6.03 8.72 24.62
C PHE A 52 -6.30 7.50 25.52
N GLY A 53 -5.40 6.51 25.52
CA GLY A 53 -5.43 5.38 26.45
C GLY A 53 -6.37 4.24 26.05
N LYS A 54 -6.93 4.25 24.83
CA LYS A 54 -7.67 3.10 24.33
C LYS A 54 -6.68 2.04 23.85
N PRO A 55 -6.65 0.83 24.44
CA PRO A 55 -5.76 -0.23 23.97
C PRO A 55 -6.19 -0.65 22.56
N LEU A 56 -5.22 -1.05 21.73
CA LEU A 56 -5.46 -1.40 20.33
C LEU A 56 -6.55 -2.48 20.19
N THR A 57 -6.61 -3.43 21.11
CA THR A 57 -7.61 -4.51 21.17
C THR A 57 -9.06 -4.03 21.33
N ASN A 58 -9.29 -2.86 21.93
CA ASN A 58 -10.63 -2.34 22.24
C ASN A 58 -11.07 -1.19 21.32
N ILE A 59 -10.32 -0.92 20.25
CA ILE A 59 -10.70 0.11 19.28
C ILE A 59 -11.79 -0.45 18.36
N ASN A 60 -12.89 0.29 18.21
CA ASN A 60 -13.87 0.02 17.17
C ASN A 60 -13.31 0.50 15.81
N PHE A 61 -12.58 -0.38 15.15
CA PHE A 61 -11.86 -0.09 13.90
C PHE A 61 -12.80 0.22 12.73
N ASP A 62 -13.93 -0.47 12.63
CA ASP A 62 -14.95 -0.23 11.59
C ASP A 62 -15.42 1.23 11.64
N ARG A 63 -15.73 1.74 12.83
CA ARG A 63 -16.16 3.13 13.00
C ARG A 63 -15.02 4.13 12.78
N LEU A 64 -13.80 3.80 13.19
CA LEU A 64 -12.68 4.73 13.11
C LEU A 64 -12.16 4.91 11.67
N LEU A 65 -12.20 3.84 10.88
CA LEU A 65 -11.54 3.74 9.58
C LEU A 65 -12.50 3.72 8.38
N SER A 66 -13.80 3.53 8.60
CA SER A 66 -14.83 3.51 7.53
C SER A 66 -14.75 4.71 6.59
N ASP A 67 -14.50 5.91 7.10
CA ASP A 67 -14.42 7.13 6.28
C ASP A 67 -13.22 7.18 5.34
N ILE A 68 -12.15 6.43 5.64
CA ILE A 68 -10.85 6.55 4.96
C ILE A 68 -10.50 5.27 4.19
N LEU A 69 -11.26 4.19 4.37
CA LEU A 69 -10.98 2.90 3.74
C LEU A 69 -11.10 3.01 2.20
N PRO A 70 -10.01 2.82 1.44
CA PRO A 70 -10.08 2.82 -0.02
C PRO A 70 -10.88 1.61 -0.51
N LYS A 71 -11.87 1.84 -1.37
CA LYS A 71 -12.67 0.76 -2.01
C LYS A 71 -11.82 -0.12 -2.92
N ASP A 72 -10.76 0.45 -3.48
CA ASP A 72 -9.79 -0.16 -4.37
C ASP A 72 -8.74 -1.03 -3.64
N MET A 73 -8.68 -1.01 -2.31
CA MET A 73 -7.77 -1.87 -1.56
C MET A 73 -8.28 -3.32 -1.49
N ASP A 74 -7.36 -4.29 -1.45
CA ASP A 74 -7.72 -5.69 -1.24
C ASP A 74 -8.03 -5.96 0.21
N ASN A 75 -7.09 -5.68 1.11
CA ASN A 75 -7.37 -5.79 2.54
C ASN A 75 -6.58 -4.78 3.38
N LEU A 76 -7.12 -4.51 4.57
CA LEU A 76 -6.46 -3.82 5.65
C LEU A 76 -6.30 -4.81 6.79
N TYR A 77 -5.11 -4.96 7.34
CA TYR A 77 -4.90 -5.66 8.59
C TYR A 77 -4.37 -4.70 9.67
N ILE A 78 -4.79 -4.93 10.90
CA ILE A 78 -4.14 -4.33 12.08
C ILE A 78 -3.63 -5.50 12.89
N ILE A 79 -2.31 -5.55 13.05
CA ILE A 79 -1.64 -6.57 13.85
C ILE A 79 -1.21 -5.97 15.19
N GLY A 80 -1.37 -6.73 16.27
CA GLY A 80 -0.85 -6.39 17.59
C GLY A 80 0.65 -6.64 17.71
N THR A 81 1.20 -6.39 18.89
CA THR A 81 2.62 -6.66 19.21
C THR A 81 2.99 -8.13 19.10
N ASP A 82 2.03 -9.02 19.32
CA ASP A 82 2.25 -10.48 19.35
C ASP A 82 2.13 -11.11 17.95
N GLY A 83 1.89 -10.29 16.92
CA GLY A 83 1.64 -10.75 15.55
C GLY A 83 0.18 -11.17 15.29
N ASP A 84 -0.66 -11.12 16.32
CA ASP A 84 -2.09 -11.41 16.20
C ASP A 84 -2.82 -10.36 15.37
N ILE A 85 -3.70 -10.81 14.47
CA ILE A 85 -4.54 -9.93 13.67
C ILE A 85 -5.72 -9.46 14.53
N LEU A 86 -5.68 -8.20 14.95
CA LEU A 86 -6.73 -7.54 15.73
C LEU A 86 -7.90 -7.08 14.85
N TYR A 87 -7.65 -6.81 13.58
CA TYR A 87 -8.67 -6.37 12.64
C TYR A 87 -8.33 -6.75 11.20
N SER A 88 -9.36 -7.08 10.43
CA SER A 88 -9.31 -7.26 8.98
C SER A 88 -10.53 -6.60 8.34
N ALA A 89 -10.31 -5.74 7.34
CA ALA A 89 -11.42 -5.11 6.61
C ALA A 89 -12.19 -6.10 5.72
N ARG A 90 -11.53 -7.16 5.25
CA ARG A 90 -12.13 -8.27 4.51
C ARG A 90 -11.79 -9.58 5.20
N LYS A 91 -12.69 -10.03 6.09
CA LYS A 91 -12.55 -11.27 6.88
C LYS A 91 -12.43 -12.54 6.03
N GLU A 92 -12.85 -12.47 4.76
CA GLU A 92 -12.82 -13.59 3.81
C GLU A 92 -11.42 -13.90 3.26
N MET A 93 -10.45 -13.00 3.40
CA MET A 93 -9.08 -13.27 2.98
C MET A 93 -8.29 -13.92 4.12
N GLU A 94 -7.71 -15.10 3.85
CA GLU A 94 -6.87 -15.83 4.79
C GLU A 94 -5.81 -14.91 5.43
N ALA A 95 -5.66 -15.07 6.74
CA ALA A 95 -4.65 -14.41 7.53
C ALA A 95 -3.26 -14.87 7.05
N ALA A 96 -2.66 -14.13 6.12
CA ALA A 96 -1.24 -14.25 5.87
C ALA A 96 -0.51 -14.03 7.20
N ARG A 97 0.49 -14.86 7.53
CA ARG A 97 1.41 -14.56 8.64
C ARG A 97 2.13 -13.25 8.30
N LEU A 98 1.66 -12.16 8.88
CA LEU A 98 2.23 -10.84 8.70
C LEU A 98 3.27 -10.61 9.79
N SER A 99 4.50 -10.31 9.39
CA SER A 99 5.56 -9.92 10.32
C SER A 99 5.34 -8.49 10.80
N MET A 100 5.63 -8.24 12.08
CA MET A 100 5.72 -6.88 12.59
C MET A 100 6.95 -6.18 11.99
N SER A 101 6.84 -4.88 11.78
CA SER A 101 7.94 -4.05 11.30
C SER A 101 8.03 -2.78 12.12
N ASP A 102 9.21 -2.47 12.65
CA ASP A 102 9.41 -1.30 13.50
C ASP A 102 9.48 0.02 12.72
N THR A 103 9.60 -0.08 11.40
CA THR A 103 9.72 1.03 10.46
C THR A 103 8.66 0.96 9.38
N PHE A 104 8.50 2.05 8.65
CA PHE A 104 7.68 2.04 7.45
C PHE A 104 8.36 1.16 6.40
N LEU A 105 7.65 0.13 5.93
CA LEU A 105 8.17 -0.82 4.95
C LEU A 105 7.17 -1.00 3.81
N ASN A 106 7.67 -0.95 2.57
CA ASN A 106 6.94 -1.37 1.39
C ASN A 106 7.54 -2.68 0.89
N GLU A 107 6.81 -3.76 1.05
CA GLU A 107 7.21 -5.08 0.56
C GLU A 107 6.46 -5.40 -0.73
N LYS A 108 7.21 -5.72 -1.79
CA LYS A 108 6.65 -6.20 -3.05
C LYS A 108 6.67 -7.73 -3.03
N THR A 109 5.50 -8.34 -2.94
CA THR A 109 5.33 -9.79 -3.15
C THR A 109 4.95 -10.06 -4.62
N PRO A 110 5.06 -11.31 -5.11
CA PRO A 110 4.66 -11.65 -6.48
C PRO A 110 3.20 -11.30 -6.81
N GLU A 111 2.33 -11.27 -5.80
CA GLU A 111 0.88 -11.09 -5.97
C GLU A 111 0.38 -9.70 -5.56
N ALA A 112 1.05 -9.07 -4.59
CA ALA A 112 0.61 -7.79 -4.02
C ALA A 112 1.75 -6.94 -3.45
N TYR A 113 1.45 -5.66 -3.25
CA TYR A 113 2.19 -4.77 -2.38
C TYR A 113 1.63 -4.83 -0.97
N ARG A 114 2.52 -4.96 0.01
CA ARG A 114 2.23 -4.85 1.43
C ARG A 114 2.90 -3.60 1.97
N ILE A 115 2.12 -2.72 2.58
CA ILE A 115 2.60 -1.46 3.13
C ILE A 115 2.41 -1.51 4.64
N PHE A 116 3.52 -1.49 5.37
CA PHE A 116 3.54 -1.57 6.83
C PHE A 116 3.69 -0.19 7.45
N PHE A 117 2.84 0.11 8.42
CA PHE A 117 2.86 1.32 9.21
C PHE A 117 2.92 0.96 10.70
N PRO A 118 4.05 1.20 11.39
CA PRO A 118 4.14 0.92 12.83
C PRO A 118 3.27 1.89 13.62
N LEU A 119 2.34 1.37 14.41
CA LEU A 119 1.47 2.13 15.30
C LEU A 119 2.20 2.38 16.62
N LYS A 120 2.26 3.64 17.05
CA LYS A 120 3.07 4.04 18.21
C LYS A 120 2.19 4.71 19.26
N ASN A 121 2.41 4.32 20.52
CA ASN A 121 1.92 5.05 21.68
C ASN A 121 3.11 5.64 22.44
N ARG A 122 3.26 6.97 22.38
CA ARG A 122 4.39 7.74 22.93
C ARG A 122 5.74 7.23 22.41
N HIS A 123 6.29 6.19 23.05
CA HIS A 123 7.60 5.61 22.75
C HIS A 123 7.57 4.11 22.45
N ALA A 124 6.42 3.43 22.59
CA ALA A 124 6.30 2.00 22.35
C ALA A 124 5.50 1.70 21.07
N ILE A 125 5.97 0.75 20.27
CA ILE A 125 5.21 0.19 19.16
C ILE A 125 4.15 -0.74 19.75
N GLN A 126 2.90 -0.53 19.35
CA GLN A 126 1.74 -1.28 19.84
C GLN A 126 1.21 -2.28 18.80
N GLY A 127 1.79 -2.27 17.61
CA GLY A 127 1.36 -3.09 16.48
C GLY A 127 1.61 -2.40 15.14
N ASN A 128 1.12 -2.98 14.06
CA ASN A 128 1.23 -2.41 12.71
C ASN A 128 -0.13 -2.35 12.03
N LEU A 129 -0.31 -1.28 11.25
CA LEU A 129 -1.30 -1.21 10.20
C LEU A 129 -0.67 -1.72 8.90
N VAL A 130 -1.29 -2.70 8.25
CA VAL A 130 -0.81 -3.30 7.01
C VAL A 130 -1.86 -3.11 5.91
N LEU A 131 -1.49 -2.42 4.84
CA LEU A 131 -2.30 -2.31 3.63
C LEU A 131 -1.86 -3.36 2.62
N ILE A 132 -2.82 -4.08 2.03
CA ILE A 132 -2.56 -5.02 0.93
C ILE A 132 -3.24 -4.53 -0.34
N VAL A 133 -2.45 -4.40 -1.40
CA VAL A 133 -2.90 -3.97 -2.73
C VAL A 133 -2.29 -4.86 -3.82
N SER A 134 -3.11 -5.60 -4.55
CA SER A 134 -2.69 -6.50 -5.63
C SER A 134 -2.13 -5.75 -6.83
N HIS A 135 -1.19 -6.40 -7.52
CA HIS A 135 -0.64 -5.88 -8.78
C HIS A 135 -1.73 -5.69 -9.84
N LYS A 136 -2.75 -6.55 -9.87
CA LYS A 136 -3.87 -6.46 -10.81
C LYS A 136 -4.58 -5.11 -10.68
N LYS A 137 -4.90 -4.69 -9.45
CA LYS A 137 -5.60 -3.41 -9.23
C LYS A 137 -4.74 -2.20 -9.55
N ILE A 138 -3.45 -2.26 -9.26
CA ILE A 138 -2.51 -1.18 -9.61
C ILE A 138 -2.39 -1.05 -11.13
N LYS A 139 -2.26 -2.17 -11.86
CA LYS A 139 -2.17 -2.16 -13.33
C LYS A 139 -3.46 -1.74 -14.03
N ILE A 140 -4.63 -2.11 -13.49
CA ILE A 140 -5.93 -1.72 -14.07
C ILE A 140 -6.15 -0.20 -13.97
N MET A 141 -5.68 0.46 -12.90
CA MET A 141 -5.70 1.92 -12.81
C MET A 141 -4.70 2.61 -13.75
N SER A 142 -3.66 1.90 -14.20
CA SER A 142 -2.61 2.43 -15.07
C SER A 142 -2.94 2.35 -16.57
N CYS A 143 -4.02 1.67 -16.96
CA CYS A 143 -4.50 1.65 -18.34
C CYS A 143 -5.66 2.64 -18.50
N PRO A 144 -5.45 3.81 -19.13
CA PRO A 144 -6.58 4.59 -19.62
C PRO A 144 -7.34 3.74 -20.66
N ARG A 145 -8.67 3.68 -20.53
CA ARG A 145 -9.55 3.18 -21.59
C ARG A 145 -9.49 4.10 -22.81
#